data_AF-A0A535MXU6-F1
#
_entry.id   AF-A0A535MXU6-F1
#
_cell.length_a   1.000
_cell.length_b   1.000
_cell.length_c   1.000
_cell.angle_alpha   90.00
_cell.angle_beta   90.00
_cell.angle_gamma   90.00
#
_symmetry.space_group_name_H-M   'P 1'
#
loop_
_entity.id
_entity.type
_entity.pdbx_description
1 polymer ?
#
loop_
_entity_poly.entity_id
_entity_poly.type
_entity_poly.pdbx_seq_one_letter_code
_entity_poly.pdbx_strand_id
1 'polypeptide(L)'
;MDGTLRKARLFPAAGPLATWDQTILPGRLQRMRRLRGEGHRLGAVSNQALVAMGLLTLPRCELIMEETNRRLDGLLEWIRICPHHPLGLRPRYRRAGGRVLPGGAPLSWRHGRVLPRDQRAPPPHRQAQVRPGA
;
A
#
# COMPACT_ATOMS: atom_id res chain seq x y z
N MET A 1 3.96 1.08 2.64
CA MET A 1 4.12 -0.35 3.00
C MET A 1 5.43 -0.57 3.72
N ASP A 2 6.56 -0.25 3.08
CA ASP A 2 7.88 -0.21 3.71
C ASP A 2 7.88 0.77 4.89
N GLY A 3 8.45 0.39 6.03
CA GLY A 3 8.42 1.16 7.29
C GLY A 3 7.10 1.08 8.07
N THR A 4 6.00 0.65 7.44
CA THR A 4 4.68 0.49 8.10
C THR A 4 4.38 -0.96 8.44
N LEU A 5 4.43 -1.84 7.43
CA LEU A 5 4.09 -3.26 7.53
C LEU A 5 5.32 -4.16 7.54
N ARG A 6 6.32 -3.81 6.73
CA ARG A 6 7.56 -4.57 6.56
C ARG A 6 8.77 -3.65 6.57
N LYS A 7 9.94 -4.24 6.76
CA LYS A 7 11.25 -3.63 6.43
C LYS A 7 12.05 -4.56 5.55
N ALA A 8 12.90 -3.99 4.71
CA ALA A 8 13.92 -4.76 3.98
C ALA A 8 15.02 -5.24 4.93
N ARG A 9 15.72 -6.31 4.56
CA ARG A 9 16.84 -6.85 5.36
C ARG A 9 18.16 -6.22 4.94
N LEU A 10 18.41 -6.10 3.63
CA LEU A 10 19.64 -5.56 3.08
C LEU A 10 19.71 -4.03 3.17
N PHE A 11 18.66 -3.35 2.69
CA PHE A 11 18.61 -1.88 2.62
C PHE A 11 17.31 -1.35 3.24
N PRO A 12 17.23 -1.26 4.59
CA PRO A 12 15.98 -0.91 5.28
C PRO A 12 15.32 0.39 4.83
N ALA A 13 16.10 1.37 4.35
CA ALA A 13 15.60 2.66 3.87
C ALA A 13 15.13 2.67 2.40
N ALA A 14 15.55 1.68 1.59
CA ALA A 14 15.29 1.65 0.16
C ALA A 14 14.12 0.72 -0.21
N GLY A 15 13.95 -0.37 0.55
CA GLY A 15 12.96 -1.41 0.28
C GLY A 15 13.58 -2.72 -0.21
N PRO A 16 12.80 -3.80 -0.24
CA PRO A 16 13.25 -5.14 -0.59
C PRO A 16 13.67 -5.27 -2.07
N LEU A 17 14.75 -6.01 -2.32
CA LEU A 17 15.21 -6.36 -3.68
C LEU A 17 14.82 -7.77 -4.12
N ALA A 18 14.40 -8.61 -3.17
CA ALA A 18 13.99 -9.99 -3.39
C ALA A 18 12.86 -10.41 -2.44
N THR A 19 12.19 -11.52 -2.75
CA THR A 19 11.07 -12.05 -1.95
C THR A 19 11.50 -12.39 -0.51
N TRP A 20 12.73 -12.87 -0.33
CA TRP A 20 13.31 -13.16 0.99
C TRP A 20 13.81 -11.92 1.73
N ASP A 21 14.08 -10.81 1.04
CA ASP A 21 14.69 -9.58 1.56
C ASP A 21 13.67 -8.70 2.31
N GLN A 22 12.85 -9.31 3.15
CA GLN A 22 11.83 -8.60 3.90
C GLN A 22 11.52 -9.31 5.20
N THR A 23 11.07 -8.53 6.18
CA THR A 23 10.55 -9.03 7.44
C THR A 23 9.34 -8.19 7.83
N ILE A 24 8.25 -8.84 8.22
CA ILE A 24 7.07 -8.16 8.76
C ILE A 24 7.44 -7.54 10.11
N LEU A 25 7.09 -6.27 10.31
CA LEU A 25 7.41 -5.59 11.55
C LEU A 25 6.62 -6.22 12.71
N PRO A 26 7.21 -6.30 13.93
CA PRO A 26 6.55 -6.89 15.08
C PRO A 26 5.15 -6.31 15.33
N GLY A 27 4.20 -7.18 15.67
CA GLY A 27 2.81 -6.79 15.96
C GLY A 27 1.94 -6.38 14.77
N ARG A 28 2.51 -6.20 13.56
CA ARG A 28 1.72 -5.74 12.39
C ARG A 28 0.72 -6.77 11.91
N LEU A 29 1.12 -8.04 11.84
CA LEU A 29 0.20 -9.12 11.48
C LEU A 29 -0.97 -9.22 12.47
N GLN A 30 -0.68 -9.20 13.78
CA GLN A 30 -1.69 -9.26 14.84
C GLN A 30 -2.66 -8.07 14.74
N ARG A 31 -2.14 -6.85 14.53
CA ARG A 31 -2.97 -5.66 14.36
C ARG A 31 -3.86 -5.76 13.11
N MET A 32 -3.33 -6.27 12.00
CA MET A 32 -4.12 -6.46 10.77
C MET A 32 -5.21 -7.52 10.94
N ARG A 33 -4.91 -8.66 11.58
CA ARG A 33 -5.91 -9.68 11.91
C ARG A 33 -7.04 -9.10 12.76
N ARG A 34 -6.70 -8.29 13.77
CA ARG A 34 -7.69 -7.57 14.59
C ARG A 34 -8.57 -6.65 13.74
N LEU A 35 -7.98 -5.81 12.88
CA LEU A 35 -8.74 -4.92 12.00
C LEU A 35 -9.67 -5.69 11.05
N ARG A 36 -9.24 -6.85 10.53
CA ARG A 36 -10.10 -7.74 9.75
C ARG A 36 -11.25 -8.31 10.58
N GLY A 37 -10.98 -8.74 11.81
CA GLY A 37 -12.02 -9.22 12.75
C GLY A 37 -13.03 -8.13 13.14
N GLU A 38 -12.60 -6.86 13.15
CA GLU A 38 -13.47 -5.69 13.34
C GLU A 38 -14.28 -5.32 12.07
N GLY A 39 -14.14 -6.07 10.97
CA GLY A 39 -14.89 -5.88 9.73
C GLY A 39 -14.27 -4.87 8.75
N HIS A 40 -13.03 -4.41 8.97
CA HIS A 40 -12.36 -3.53 8.03
C HIS A 40 -11.86 -4.28 6.79
N ARG A 41 -11.99 -3.63 5.63
CA ARG A 41 -11.32 -4.03 4.39
C ARG A 41 -9.92 -3.46 4.35
N LEU A 42 -8.92 -4.28 4.07
CA LEU A 42 -7.52 -3.86 4.09
C LEU A 42 -6.93 -3.87 2.68
N GLY A 43 -6.24 -2.79 2.34
CA GLY A 43 -5.48 -2.67 1.11
C GLY A 43 -4.20 -1.90 1.35
N ALA A 44 -3.26 -2.01 0.41
CA ALA A 44 -1.96 -1.37 0.53
C ALA A 44 -1.60 -0.54 -0.69
N VAL A 45 -0.88 0.53 -0.40
CA VAL A 45 -0.24 1.39 -1.39
C VAL A 45 1.24 1.46 -1.07
N SER A 46 2.09 1.38 -2.10
CA SER A 46 3.53 1.59 -1.94
C SER A 46 4.16 2.34 -3.10
N ASN A 47 5.01 3.31 -2.78
CA ASN A 47 5.95 3.90 -3.73
C ASN A 47 7.17 2.97 -3.84
N GLN A 48 7.57 2.59 -5.05
CA GLN A 48 8.67 1.64 -5.31
C GLN A 48 9.66 2.24 -6.31
N ALA A 49 10.34 3.30 -5.85
CA ALA A 49 11.27 4.09 -6.66
C ALA A 49 12.44 3.25 -7.23
N LEU A 50 12.80 2.13 -6.61
CA LEU A 50 13.83 1.21 -7.12
C LEU A 50 13.53 0.71 -8.55
N VAL A 51 12.26 0.67 -8.93
CA VAL A 51 11.83 0.35 -10.30
C VAL A 51 12.22 1.47 -11.27
N ALA A 52 11.97 2.74 -10.91
CA ALA A 52 12.42 3.89 -11.68
C ALA A 52 13.95 4.02 -11.72
N MET A 53 14.64 3.69 -10.64
CA MET A 53 16.10 3.69 -10.58
C MET A 53 16.74 2.55 -11.37
N GLY A 54 15.95 1.59 -11.87
CA GLY A 54 16.45 0.45 -12.65
C GLY A 54 17.13 -0.64 -11.82
N LEU A 55 17.02 -0.55 -10.49
CA LEU A 55 17.55 -1.52 -9.52
C LEU A 55 16.60 -2.70 -9.29
N LEU A 56 15.32 -2.52 -9.68
CA LEU A 56 14.28 -3.55 -9.61
C LEU A 56 13.45 -3.52 -10.89
N THR A 57 12.95 -4.66 -11.35
CA THR A 57 11.96 -4.69 -12.44
C THR A 57 10.56 -4.64 -11.84
N LEU A 58 9.57 -4.11 -12.57
CA LEU A 58 8.18 -4.08 -12.10
C LEU A 58 7.65 -5.50 -11.79
N PRO A 59 7.86 -6.53 -12.63
CA PRO A 59 7.43 -7.89 -12.30
C PRO A 59 8.08 -8.45 -11.03
N ARG A 60 9.37 -8.18 -10.79
CA ARG A 60 10.03 -8.58 -9.53
C ARG A 60 9.44 -7.85 -8.33
N CYS A 61 9.14 -6.56 -8.49
CA CYS A 61 8.47 -5.77 -7.46
C CYS A 61 7.10 -6.37 -7.11
N GLU A 62 6.32 -6.79 -8.10
CA GLU A 62 5.01 -7.44 -7.90
C GLU A 62 5.14 -8.76 -7.13
N LEU A 63 6.09 -9.62 -7.49
CA LEU A 63 6.37 -10.87 -6.75
C LEU A 63 6.74 -10.60 -5.28
N ILE A 64 7.50 -9.53 -5.04
CA ILE A 64 7.87 -9.13 -3.67
C ILE A 64 6.64 -8.67 -2.88
N MET A 65 5.71 -7.95 -3.52
CA MET A 65 4.44 -7.53 -2.89
C MET A 65 3.53 -8.71 -2.59
N GLU A 66 3.43 -9.67 -3.51
CA GLU A 66 2.67 -10.91 -3.32
C GLU A 66 3.22 -11.70 -2.13
N GLU A 67 4.54 -11.87 -2.05
CA GLU A 67 5.19 -12.53 -0.92
C GLU A 67 4.94 -11.78 0.39
N THR A 68 4.92 -10.44 0.38
CA THR A 68 4.51 -9.68 1.58
C THR A 68 3.09 -10.01 1.98
N ASN A 69 2.16 -10.04 1.03
CA ASN A 69 0.77 -10.35 1.35
C ASN A 69 0.66 -11.77 1.91
N ARG A 70 1.38 -12.74 1.34
CA ARG A 70 1.43 -14.12 1.85
C ARG A 70 1.93 -14.17 3.29
N ARG A 71 2.96 -13.40 3.65
CA ARG A 71 3.47 -13.27 5.03
C ARG A 71 2.52 -12.52 5.96
N LEU A 72 1.56 -11.81 5.40
CA LEU A 72 0.46 -11.16 6.10
C LEU A 72 -0.83 -12.00 6.02
N ASP A 73 -0.73 -13.32 5.83
CA ASP A 73 -1.83 -14.28 5.67
C ASP A 73 -2.86 -13.91 4.58
N GLY A 74 -2.43 -13.21 3.53
CA GLY A 74 -3.32 -12.77 2.46
C GLY A 74 -4.35 -11.72 2.90
N LEU A 75 -4.13 -11.02 4.02
CA LEU A 75 -5.12 -10.10 4.59
C LEU A 75 -5.34 -8.83 3.75
N LEU A 76 -4.46 -8.49 2.81
CA LEU A 76 -4.65 -7.37 1.89
C LEU A 76 -5.45 -7.82 0.67
N GLU A 77 -6.59 -7.17 0.44
CA GLU A 77 -7.45 -7.42 -0.72
C GLU A 77 -6.87 -6.85 -2.02
N TRP A 78 -6.06 -5.81 -1.92
CA TRP A 78 -5.41 -5.20 -3.07
C TRP A 78 -4.11 -4.52 -2.67
N ILE A 79 -3.17 -4.49 -3.61
CA ILE A 79 -1.91 -3.75 -3.49
C ILE A 79 -1.75 -2.88 -4.74
N ARG A 80 -1.49 -1.58 -4.55
CA ARG A 80 -1.19 -0.64 -5.63
C ARG A 80 0.24 -0.15 -5.49
N ILE A 81 0.98 -0.22 -6.60
CA ILE A 81 2.39 0.15 -6.67
C ILE A 81 2.53 1.41 -7.53
N CYS A 82 3.27 2.40 -7.03
CA CYS A 82 3.77 3.50 -7.86
C CYS A 82 5.26 3.25 -8.17
N PRO A 83 5.62 2.86 -9.41
CA PRO A 83 7.01 2.58 -9.77
C PRO A 83 7.82 3.83 -10.13
N HIS A 84 7.25 5.03 -10.00
CA HIS A 84 7.80 6.27 -10.54
C HIS A 84 8.73 6.99 -9.57
N HIS A 85 9.71 7.71 -10.12
CA HIS A 85 10.54 8.64 -9.38
C HIS A 85 10.95 9.80 -10.29
N PRO A 86 10.91 11.07 -9.83
CA PRO A 86 11.27 12.22 -10.68
C PRO A 86 12.71 12.15 -11.20
N LEU A 87 13.61 11.58 -10.40
CA LEU A 87 15.02 11.36 -10.75
C LEU A 87 15.29 9.94 -11.29
N GLY A 88 14.26 9.22 -11.73
CA GLY A 88 14.38 7.82 -12.18
C GLY A 88 15.33 7.67 -13.36
N LEU A 89 16.19 6.66 -13.35
CA LEU A 89 17.09 6.38 -14.47
C LEU A 89 16.38 5.77 -15.68
N ARG A 90 15.27 5.03 -15.46
CA ARG A 90 14.46 4.44 -16.53
C ARG A 90 13.45 5.46 -17.09
N PRO A 91 13.55 5.88 -18.36
CA PRO A 91 12.70 6.94 -18.92
C PRO A 91 11.20 6.69 -18.73
N ARG A 92 10.74 5.45 -18.95
CA ARG A 92 9.33 5.06 -18.77
C ARG A 92 8.76 5.30 -17.36
N TYR A 93 9.63 5.44 -16.35
CA TYR A 93 9.25 5.65 -14.96
C TYR A 93 9.74 6.98 -14.37
N ARG A 94 10.43 7.81 -15.18
CA ARG A 94 11.01 9.09 -14.76
C ARG A 94 9.93 10.18 -14.78
N ARG A 95 9.14 10.26 -13.71
CA ARG A 95 8.16 11.32 -13.49
C ARG A 95 7.81 11.41 -12.01
N ALA A 96 7.34 12.57 -11.58
CA ALA A 96 6.59 12.65 -10.34
C ALA A 96 5.38 11.70 -10.48
N GLY A 97 5.11 10.87 -9.47
CA GLY A 97 3.96 9.97 -9.49
C GLY A 97 2.69 10.81 -9.63
N GLY A 98 2.10 10.88 -10.83
CA GLY A 98 0.94 11.73 -11.14
C GLY A 98 -0.35 11.36 -10.40
N ARG A 99 -0.30 10.33 -9.55
CA ARG A 99 -1.30 10.02 -8.55
C ARG A 99 -0.56 9.74 -7.25
N VAL A 100 -0.29 10.80 -6.50
CA VAL A 100 -0.03 10.68 -5.06
C VAL A 100 -1.26 9.98 -4.50
N LEU A 101 -1.15 8.67 -4.31
CA LEU A 101 -2.18 7.92 -3.62
C LEU A 101 -2.28 8.54 -2.21
N PRO A 102 -3.48 8.90 -1.73
CA PRO A 102 -3.63 9.63 -0.48
C PRO A 102 -2.97 8.82 0.64
N GLY A 103 -1.86 9.35 1.18
CA GLY A 103 -1.02 8.68 2.19
C GLY A 103 0.45 8.49 1.80
N GLY A 104 0.83 8.73 0.53
CA GLY A 104 2.21 8.64 0.05
C GLY A 104 2.90 9.99 -0.09
N ALA A 105 2.93 10.82 0.96
CA ALA A 105 3.85 11.94 0.98
C ALA A 105 5.27 11.41 1.26
N PRO A 106 6.31 11.80 0.48
CA PRO A 106 7.65 11.87 1.05
C PRO A 106 7.58 12.81 2.25
N LEU A 107 8.28 12.49 3.33
CA LEU A 107 8.51 13.39 4.45
C LEU A 107 9.32 14.61 3.96
N SER A 108 8.68 15.54 3.23
CA SER A 108 9.08 16.95 3.00
C SER A 108 8.32 17.61 1.83
N TRP A 109 6.98 17.63 1.79
CA TRP A 109 6.27 18.64 0.98
C TRP A 109 5.04 19.16 1.73
N ARG A 110 5.14 20.38 2.27
CA ARG A 110 4.03 21.14 2.85
C ARG A 110 3.38 22.04 1.79
N HIS A 111 2.09 22.30 2.04
CA HIS A 111 1.15 23.25 1.44
C HIS A 111 0.45 22.86 0.13
N GLY A 112 -0.86 22.56 0.24
CA GLY A 112 -1.81 22.57 -0.87
C GLY A 112 -3.07 21.72 -0.67
N ARG A 113 -4.07 22.25 0.04
CA ARG A 113 -5.50 21.88 0.16
C ARG A 113 -5.92 20.39 -0.05
N VAL A 114 -6.39 19.79 1.05
CA VAL A 114 -7.21 18.57 1.07
C VAL A 114 -8.56 18.85 0.38
N LEU A 115 -8.94 18.06 -0.62
CA LEU A 115 -10.29 18.09 -1.20
C LEU A 115 -11.30 17.38 -0.26
N PRO A 116 -12.55 17.86 -0.13
CA PRO A 116 -13.51 17.31 0.83
C PRO A 116 -13.95 15.88 0.51
N ARG A 117 -14.23 15.13 1.58
CA ARG A 117 -14.97 13.85 1.57
C ARG A 117 -16.41 14.11 1.15
N ASP A 118 -16.75 13.99 -0.14
CA ASP A 118 -18.18 13.84 -0.49
C ASP A 118 -18.43 13.30 -1.92
N GLN A 119 -17.94 12.10 -2.25
CA GLN A 119 -18.39 11.37 -3.46
C GLN A 119 -18.27 9.84 -3.35
N ARG A 120 -18.81 9.23 -2.29
CA ARG A 120 -19.13 7.79 -2.33
C ARG A 120 -20.51 7.56 -1.74
N ALA A 121 -21.49 7.37 -2.62
CA ALA A 121 -22.76 6.77 -2.22
C ALA A 121 -22.47 5.40 -1.56
N PRO A 122 -23.12 5.07 -0.42
CA PRO A 122 -23.00 3.75 0.18
C PRO A 122 -23.68 2.69 -0.73
N PRO A 123 -23.17 1.44 -0.76
CA PRO A 123 -23.77 0.37 -1.56
C PRO A 123 -25.14 -0.07 -1.02
N PRO A 124 -26.07 -0.53 -1.88
CA PRO A 124 -27.51 -0.63 -1.56
C PRO A 124 -27.94 -1.83 -0.68
N HIS A 125 -27.05 -2.57 -0.03
CA HIS A 125 -27.40 -3.85 0.62
C HIS A 125 -27.54 -3.80 2.15
N ARG A 126 -27.90 -2.65 2.73
CA ARG A 126 -28.30 -2.55 4.16
C ARG A 126 -29.65 -1.85 4.33
N GLN A 127 -30.69 -2.44 3.74
CA GLN A 127 -32.03 -2.37 4.34
C GLN A 127 -32.33 -3.75 4.91
N ALA A 128 -31.73 -4.03 6.07
CA ALA A 128 -32.18 -5.13 6.90
C ALA A 128 -33.53 -4.73 7.51
N GLN A 129 -34.49 -5.61 7.28
CA GLN A 129 -35.85 -5.65 7.82
C GLN A 129 -35.97 -5.07 9.24
N VAL A 130 -36.92 -4.16 9.41
CA VAL A 130 -37.54 -3.88 10.72
C VAL A 130 -39.04 -4.09 10.57
N ARG A 131 -39.52 -5.21 11.09
CA ARG A 131 -40.85 -5.44 11.67
C ARG A 131 -40.63 -6.38 12.86
N PRO A 132 -41.40 -6.34 13.97
CA PRO A 132 -42.74 -5.74 14.13
C PRO A 132 -42.91 -4.86 15.39
N GLY A 133 -44.05 -4.15 15.51
CA GLY A 133 -44.49 -3.56 16.78
C GLY A 133 -45.65 -2.57 16.65
N ALA A 134 -46.78 -2.95 17.26
CA ALA A 134 -48.10 -2.30 17.38
C ALA A 134 -49.04 -2.41 16.17
#